data_AF-A0A7W5MJG3-F1
#
_entry.id   AF-A0A7W5MJG3-F1
#
_cell.length_a   1.000
_cell.length_b   1.000
_cell.length_c   1.000
_cell.angle_alpha   90.00
_cell.angle_beta   90.00
_cell.angle_gamma   90.00
#
_symmetry.space_group_name_H-M   'P 1'
#
loop_
_entity.id
_entity.type
_entity.pdbx_description
1 polymer ?
#
loop_
_entity_poly.entity_id
_entity_poly.type
_entity_poly.pdbx_seq_one_letter_code
_entity_poly.pdbx_strand_id
1 'polypeptide(L)' 'MNDENSLDYYRRREATHRKRAAEARDPSIAKMHSELAERYASLVESQQAVERGRAPPVARASLRDGDPTKTGK' A
#
# COMPACT_ATOMS: atom_id res chain seq x y z
N MET A 1 12.50 -3.06 17.53
CA MET A 1 12.75 -4.27 16.74
C MET A 1 11.50 -5.13 16.77
N ASN A 2 10.62 -5.00 15.78
CA ASN A 2 9.52 -5.96 15.55
C ASN A 2 9.05 -5.95 14.07
N ASP A 3 9.98 -5.61 13.17
CA ASP A 3 9.72 -5.42 11.75
C ASP A 3 9.53 -6.77 11.02
N GLU A 4 10.27 -7.81 11.43
CA GLU A 4 10.12 -9.18 10.92
C GLU A 4 8.72 -9.77 11.17
N ASN A 5 8.10 -9.48 12.32
CA ASN A 5 6.75 -9.95 12.63
C ASN A 5 5.69 -9.21 11.78
N SER A 6 5.99 -7.99 11.33
CA SER A 6 5.06 -7.17 10.55
C SER A 6 5.07 -7.56 9.06
N LEU A 7 6.24 -7.87 8.50
CA LEU A 7 6.37 -8.21 7.08
C LEU A 7 5.76 -9.57 6.73
N ASP A 8 6.01 -10.61 7.54
CA ASP A 8 5.36 -11.92 7.38
C ASP A 8 3.85 -11.81 7.57
N TYR A 9 3.40 -11.03 8.56
CA TYR A 9 1.97 -10.76 8.77
C TYR A 9 1.33 -10.16 7.52
N TYR A 10 1.92 -9.12 6.91
CA TYR A 10 1.37 -8.50 5.72
C TYR A 10 1.35 -9.45 4.51
N ARG A 11 2.41 -10.26 4.31
CA ARG A 11 2.44 -11.28 3.24
C ARG A 11 1.33 -12.33 3.40
N ARG A 12 1.11 -12.83 4.63
CA ARG A 12 0.02 -13.78 4.90
C ARG A 12 -1.36 -13.16 4.63
N ARG A 13 -1.54 -11.89 5.00
CA ARG A 13 -2.81 -11.17 4.78
C ARG A 13 -3.06 -10.92 3.29
N GLU A 14 -2.05 -10.51 2.53
CA GLU A 14 -2.12 -10.36 1.08
C GLU A 14 -2.58 -11.67 0.42
N ALA A 15 -1.89 -12.78 0.69
CA ALA A 15 -2.21 -14.09 0.12
C ALA A 15 -3.64 -14.54 0.48
N THR A 16 -4.05 -14.33 1.74
CA THR A 16 -5.41 -14.66 2.21
C THR A 16 -6.47 -13.88 1.44
N HIS A 17 -6.25 -12.58 1.23
CA HIS A 17 -7.20 -11.73 0.52
C HIS A 17 -7.21 -12.00 -0.99
N ARG A 18 -6.06 -12.28 -1.62
CA ARG A 18 -5.99 -12.77 -3.01
C ARG A 18 -6.80 -14.04 -3.20
N LYS A 19 -6.63 -15.01 -2.30
CA LYS A 19 -7.37 -16.27 -2.33
C LYS A 19 -8.88 -16.02 -2.20
N ARG A 20 -9.30 -15.23 -1.21
CA ARG A 20 -10.71 -14.88 -1.03
C ARG A 20 -11.30 -14.11 -2.20
N ALA A 21 -10.53 -13.25 -2.85
CA ALA A 21 -10.96 -12.55 -4.06
C ALA A 21 -11.21 -13.52 -5.22
N ALA A 22 -10.33 -14.52 -5.40
CA ALA A 22 -10.48 -15.55 -6.43
C ALA A 22 -11.64 -16.52 -6.14
N GLU A 23 -11.92 -16.81 -4.87
CA GLU A 23 -13.02 -17.70 -4.45
C GLU A 23 -14.37 -16.97 -4.35
N ALA A 24 -14.38 -15.63 -4.36
CA ALA A 24 -15.60 -14.84 -4.22
C ALA A 24 -16.47 -14.95 -5.46
N ARG A 25 -17.71 -15.42 -5.27
CA ARG A 25 -18.75 -15.46 -6.30
C ARG A 25 -19.35 -14.08 -6.58
N ASP A 26 -19.40 -13.23 -5.55
CA ASP A 26 -19.89 -11.87 -5.68
C ASP A 26 -18.76 -10.93 -6.14
N PRO A 27 -18.93 -10.19 -7.24
CA PRO A 27 -17.88 -9.32 -7.78
C PRO A 27 -17.54 -8.15 -6.85
N SER A 28 -18.47 -7.68 -6.01
CA SER A 28 -18.18 -6.61 -5.05
C SER A 28 -17.33 -7.12 -3.90
N ILE A 29 -17.59 -8.34 -3.41
CA ILE A 29 -16.75 -9.02 -2.43
C ILE A 29 -15.36 -9.33 -3.02
N ALA A 30 -15.31 -9.82 -4.27
CA ALA A 30 -14.05 -10.06 -4.97
C ALA A 30 -13.21 -8.78 -5.09
N LYS A 31 -13.86 -7.66 -5.43
CA LYS A 31 -13.23 -6.34 -5.52
C LYS A 31 -12.70 -5.88 -4.15
N MET A 32 -13.51 -5.92 -3.10
CA MET A 32 -13.07 -5.55 -1.74
C MET A 32 -11.84 -6.35 -1.30
N HIS A 33 -11.83 -7.66 -1.54
CA HIS A 33 -10.69 -8.50 -1.19
C HIS A 33 -9.47 -8.23 -2.08
N SER A 34 -9.65 -7.89 -3.35
CA SER A 34 -8.55 -7.47 -4.22
C SER A 34 -7.92 -6.17 -3.72
N GLU A 35 -8.74 -5.16 -3.39
CA GLU A 35 -8.26 -3.87 -2.87
C GLU A 35 -7.51 -4.04 -1.54
N LEU A 36 -7.98 -4.94 -0.67
CA LEU A 36 -7.28 -5.27 0.58
C LEU A 36 -5.93 -5.95 0.30
N ALA A 37 -5.87 -6.88 -0.65
CA ALA A 37 -4.61 -7.52 -1.04
C ALA A 37 -3.59 -6.49 -1.56
N GLU A 38 -4.03 -5.56 -2.41
CA GLU A 38 -3.17 -4.50 -2.95
C GLU A 38 -2.61 -3.56 -1.87
N ARG A 39 -3.42 -3.24 -0.86
CA ARG A 39 -2.96 -2.46 0.31
C ARG A 39 -1.89 -3.19 1.10
N TYR A 40 -2.07 -4.49 1.36
CA TYR A 40 -1.06 -5.29 2.06
C TYR A 40 0.22 -5.45 1.22
N ALA A 41 0.12 -5.62 -0.09
CA ALA A 41 1.28 -5.65 -0.99
C ALA A 41 2.08 -4.33 -0.90
N SER A 42 1.40 -3.17 -0.92
CA SER A 42 2.04 -1.86 -0.77
C SER A 42 2.77 -1.70 0.57
N LEU A 43 2.21 -2.25 1.65
CA LEU A 43 2.86 -2.24 2.97
C LEU A 43 4.13 -3.12 2.98
N VAL A 44 4.09 -4.28 2.34
CA VAL A 44 5.25 -5.17 2.17
C VAL A 44 6.34 -4.48 1.37
N GLU A 45 6.01 -3.80 0.28
CA GLU A 45 6.97 -3.04 -0.53
C GLU A 45 7.58 -1.87 0.25
N SER A 46 6.77 -1.15 1.02
CA SER A 46 7.22 -0.02 1.83
C SER A 46 8.16 -0.47 2.96
N GLN A 47 7.83 -1.56 3.66
CA GLN A 47 8.69 -2.17 4.67
C GLN A 47 10.03 -2.64 4.06
N GLN A 48 9.98 -3.35 2.93
CA GLN A 48 11.21 -3.78 2.25
C GLN A 48 12.05 -2.61 1.73
N ALA A 49 11.44 -1.50 1.31
CA ALA A 49 12.16 -0.30 0.91
C ALA A 49 12.92 0.29 2.12
N VAL A 50 12.24 0.44 3.26
CA VAL A 50 12.85 0.90 4.53
C VAL A 50 14.01 0.00 4.94
N GLU A 51 13.84 -1.33 4.94
CA GLU A 51 14.90 -2.28 5.30
C GLU A 51 16.10 -2.22 4.35
N ARG A 52 15.87 -1.97 3.06
CA ARG A 52 16.95 -1.83 2.06
C ARG A 52 17.62 -0.44 2.08
N GLY A 53 17.26 0.44 3.02
CA GLY A 53 17.75 1.82 3.06
C GLY A 53 17.32 2.65 1.84
N ARG A 54 16.35 2.14 1.06
CA ARG A 54 15.77 2.84 -0.08
C ARG A 54 14.57 3.60 0.44
N ALA A 55 14.61 4.93 0.41
CA ALA A 55 13.44 5.73 0.78
C ALA A 55 12.19 5.17 0.07
N PRO A 56 11.09 4.89 0.80
CA PRO A 56 9.89 4.36 0.18
C PRO A 56 9.49 5.32 -0.95
N PRO A 57 8.96 4.82 -2.09
CA PRO A 57 8.29 5.68 -3.03
C PRO A 57 7.05 6.20 -2.30
N VAL A 58 7.22 7.30 -1.56
CA VAL A 58 6.11 8.09 -1.06
C VAL A 58 5.23 8.31 -2.26
N ALA A 59 4.01 7.75 -2.21
CA ALA A 59 3.00 7.98 -3.22
C ALA A 59 2.89 9.49 -3.32
N ARG A 60 3.51 10.07 -4.37
CA ARG A 60 3.53 11.49 -4.65
C ARG A 60 2.18 11.91 -5.21
N ALA A 61 1.12 11.52 -4.51
CA ALA A 61 -0.24 11.94 -4.71
C ALA A 61 -0.56 12.91 -3.57
N SER A 62 -0.11 14.17 -3.68
CA SER A 62 -0.81 15.36 -3.15
C SER A 62 -0.06 16.68 -3.30
N LEU A 63 1.18 16.73 -3.81
CA LEU A 63 1.79 18.03 -4.15
C LEU A 63 1.47 18.40 -5.61
N ARG A 64 0.18 18.61 -5.89
CA ARG A 64 -0.24 19.36 -7.08
C ARG A 64 -0.05 20.84 -6.74
N ASP A 65 1.12 21.33 -7.14
CA ASP A 65 1.42 22.67 -7.63
C ASP A 65 0.29 23.71 -7.49
N GLY A 66 0.55 24.75 -6.69
CA GLY A 66 -0.36 25.86 -6.42
C GLY A 66 0.32 27.02 -5.70
N ASP A 67 1.44 27.48 -6.27
CA ASP A 67 2.04 28.84 -6.24
C ASP A 67 2.03 29.69 -4.94
N PRO A 68 3.19 29.96 -4.29
CA PRO A 68 3.31 30.93 -3.20
C PRO A 68 3.71 32.36 -3.64
N THR A 69 3.59 32.76 -4.91
CA THR A 69 4.08 34.06 -5.39
C THR A 69 2.98 35.01 -5.85
N LYS A 70 2.23 35.58 -4.89
CA LYS A 70 1.57 36.89 -5.08
C LYS A 70 1.65 37.75 -3.82
N THR A 71 2.87 38.11 -3.45
CA THR A 71 3.16 39.38 -2.76
C THR A 71 3.63 40.37 -3.82
N GLY A 72 2.87 41.46 -4.02
CA GLY A 72 3.35 42.64 -4.74
C GLY A 72 2.35 43.22 -5.74
N LYS A 73 1.46 44.10 -5.28
CA LYS A 73 1.60 45.56 -5.40
C LYS A 73 0.46 46.26 -4.68
#